data_AF-I2CQJ4-F1
#
_entry.id   AF-I2CQJ4-F1
#
_cell.length_a   1.000
_cell.length_b   1.000
_cell.length_c   1.000
_cell.angle_alpha   90.00
_cell.angle_beta   90.00
_cell.angle_gamma   90.00
#
_symmetry.space_group_name_H-M   'P 1'
#
loop_
_entity.id
_entity.type
_entity.pdbx_description
1 polymer ?
#
loop_
_entity_poly.entity_id
_entity_poly.type
_entity_poly.pdbx_seq_one_letter_code
_entity_poly.pdbx_strand_id
1 'polypeptide(L)' 'MPKAAAGTPKAIANKAKAKGLQRLRWYCQMCEKQCRDENGFKCHTMSESHLRQMRVYAENPTQVMEKF' A
#
# COMPACT_ATOMS: atom_id res chain seq x y z
N MET A 1 -9.10 10.03 -8.31
CA MET A 1 -9.41 11.27 -7.54
C MET A 1 -8.31 12.28 -7.78
N PRO A 2 -8.61 13.48 -8.32
CA PRO A 2 -7.61 14.52 -8.52
C PRO A 2 -6.98 14.93 -7.18
N LYS A 3 -5.68 15.23 -7.19
CA LYS A 3 -4.92 15.60 -5.99
C LYS A 3 -5.37 16.98 -5.54
N ALA A 4 -5.76 17.12 -4.27
CA ALA A 4 -6.18 18.41 -3.73
C ALA A 4 -5.02 19.42 -3.77
N ALA A 5 -5.31 20.67 -4.14
CA ALA A 5 -4.31 21.73 -4.17
C ALA A 5 -3.65 21.91 -2.79
N ALA A 6 -2.35 22.18 -2.79
CA ALA A 6 -1.57 22.35 -1.56
C ALA A 6 -2.16 23.48 -0.70
N GLY A 7 -2.19 23.29 0.62
CA GLY A 7 -2.74 24.28 1.56
C GLY A 7 -4.26 24.26 1.72
N THR A 8 -5.01 23.57 0.86
CA THR A 8 -6.47 23.45 1.04
C THR A 8 -6.84 22.64 2.27
N PRO A 9 -8.00 22.88 2.91
CA PRO A 9 -8.49 22.06 4.03
C PRO A 9 -8.53 20.56 3.70
N LYS A 10 -8.87 20.22 2.44
CA LYS A 10 -8.85 18.83 1.96
C LYS A 10 -7.44 18.23 1.91
N ALA A 11 -6.45 19.00 1.47
CA ALA A 11 -5.05 18.56 1.47
C ALA A 11 -4.52 18.35 2.89
N ILE A 12 -4.84 19.26 3.83
CA ILE A 12 -4.48 19.14 5.25
C ILE A 12 -5.13 17.89 5.86
N ALA A 13 -6.44 17.69 5.64
CA ALA A 13 -7.17 16.53 6.14
C ALA A 13 -6.62 15.22 5.57
N ASN A 14 -6.28 15.17 4.27
CA ASN A 14 -5.66 14.00 3.66
C ASN A 14 -4.26 13.72 4.27
N LYS A 15 -3.46 14.76 4.54
CA LYS A 15 -2.13 14.63 5.15
C LYS A 15 -2.22 14.13 6.59
N ALA A 16 -3.15 14.64 7.39
CA ALA A 16 -3.41 14.16 8.76
C ALA A 16 -3.83 12.67 8.75
N LYS A 17 -4.72 12.31 7.84
CA LYS A 17 -5.18 10.94 7.62
C LYS A 17 -4.05 9.99 7.19
N ALA A 18 -3.08 10.47 6.41
CA ALA A 18 -1.90 9.72 5.98
C ALA A 18 -0.89 9.46 7.09
N LYS A 19 -0.79 10.35 8.10
CA LYS A 19 0.14 10.15 9.23
C LYS A 19 -0.23 8.96 10.13
N GLY A 20 -1.53 8.64 10.27
CA GLY A 20 -1.98 7.50 11.09
C GLY A 20 -1.88 6.14 10.40
N LEU A 21 -1.46 6.10 9.13
CA LEU A 21 -1.49 4.94 8.24
C LEU A 21 -0.15 4.18 8.28
N GLN A 22 0.37 3.86 9.48
CA GLN A 22 1.67 3.17 9.63
C GLN A 22 1.62 1.72 9.10
N ARG A 23 1.38 0.73 9.96
CA ARG A 23 1.13 -0.68 9.59
C ARG A 23 -0.27 -1.07 10.07
N LEU A 24 -1.29 -0.55 9.40
CA LEU A 24 -2.68 -0.83 9.74
C LEU A 24 -3.16 -2.12 9.07
N ARG A 25 -4.38 -2.56 9.43
CA ARG A 25 -5.08 -3.75 8.88
C ARG A 25 -4.98 -3.92 7.36
N TRP A 26 -4.89 -2.84 6.60
CA TRP A 26 -4.87 -2.82 5.13
C TRP A 26 -3.48 -2.54 4.54
N TYR A 27 -2.43 -3.09 5.15
CA TYR A 27 -1.04 -2.97 4.68
C TYR A 27 -0.62 -4.23 3.92
N CYS A 28 -0.06 -4.06 2.72
CA CYS A 28 0.55 -5.17 1.98
C CYS A 28 2.02 -5.28 2.36
N GLN A 29 2.37 -6.33 3.10
CA GLN A 29 3.76 -6.61 3.47
C GLN A 29 4.63 -6.83 2.24
N MET A 30 4.12 -7.58 1.26
CA MET A 30 4.87 -7.98 0.07
C MET A 30 5.19 -6.79 -0.86
N CYS A 31 4.36 -5.76 -0.88
CA CYS A 31 4.57 -4.56 -1.71
C CYS A 31 5.00 -3.35 -0.87
N GLU A 32 5.19 -3.52 0.45
CA GLU A 32 5.39 -2.45 1.43
C GLU A 32 4.41 -1.28 1.26
N LYS A 33 3.15 -1.62 0.95
CA LYS A 33 2.16 -0.65 0.48
C LYS A 33 0.98 -0.56 1.43
N GLN A 34 0.80 0.61 2.02
CA GLN A 34 -0.39 0.92 2.79
C GLN A 34 -1.58 1.22 1.87
N CYS A 35 -2.70 0.52 2.09
CA CYS A 35 -3.99 0.81 1.48
C CYS A 35 -4.91 1.52 2.49
N ARG A 36 -5.80 2.38 2.01
CA ARG A 36 -6.60 3.28 2.85
C ARG A 36 -7.72 2.55 3.58
N ASP A 37 -8.30 1.56 2.92
CA ASP A 37 -9.50 0.83 3.31
C ASP A 37 -9.47 -0.58 2.69
N GLU A 38 -10.48 -1.38 3.03
CA GLU A 38 -10.62 -2.76 2.56
C GLU A 38 -10.72 -2.85 1.04
N ASN A 39 -11.49 -1.96 0.40
CA ASN A 39 -11.67 -1.98 -1.05
C ASN A 39 -10.35 -1.66 -1.77
N GLY A 40 -9.61 -0.66 -1.30
CA GLY A 40 -8.30 -0.32 -1.84
C GLY A 40 -7.29 -1.46 -1.69
N PHE A 41 -7.37 -2.22 -0.59
CA PHE A 41 -6.53 -3.41 -0.41
C PHE A 41 -6.93 -4.54 -1.36
N LYS A 42 -8.23 -4.82 -1.52
CA LYS A 42 -8.74 -5.80 -2.49
C LYS A 42 -8.33 -5.46 -3.92
N CYS A 43 -8.51 -4.21 -4.36
CA CYS A 43 -8.07 -3.79 -5.69
C CYS A 43 -6.55 -3.90 -5.85
N HIS A 44 -5.79 -3.63 -4.78
CA HIS A 44 -4.33 -3.76 -4.82
C HIS A 44 -3.89 -5.21 -4.99
N THR A 45 -4.43 -6.16 -4.22
CA THR A 45 -4.04 -7.58 -4.31
C THR A 45 -4.43 -8.21 -5.65
N MET A 46 -5.46 -7.69 -6.33
CA MET A 46 -5.84 -8.13 -7.68
C MET A 46 -5.03 -7.46 -8.80
N SER A 47 -4.22 -6.44 -8.50
CA SER A 47 -3.48 -5.71 -9.53
C SER A 47 -2.29 -6.49 -10.10
N GLU A 48 -1.99 -6.30 -11.38
CA GLU A 48 -0.85 -6.96 -12.05
C GLU A 48 0.48 -6.68 -11.35
N SER A 49 0.68 -5.45 -10.85
CA SER A 49 1.89 -5.07 -10.11
C SER A 49 2.10 -5.95 -8.87
N HIS A 50 1.04 -6.21 -8.11
CA HIS A 50 1.10 -7.09 -6.96
C HIS A 50 1.41 -8.53 -7.39
N LEU A 51 0.69 -9.05 -8.40
CA LEU A 51 0.88 -10.41 -8.91
C LEU A 51 2.28 -10.65 -9.51
N ARG A 52 2.87 -9.64 -10.15
CA ARG A 52 4.26 -9.71 -10.64
C ARG A 52 5.24 -9.82 -9.48
N GLN A 53 5.03 -9.06 -8.42
CA GLN A 53 5.89 -9.14 -7.24
C GLN A 53 5.76 -10.50 -6.55
N MET A 54 4.54 -11.05 -6.45
CA MET A 54 4.31 -12.41 -5.95
C MET A 54 4.99 -13.49 -6.79
N ARG A 55 5.07 -13.34 -8.12
CA ARG A 55 5.82 -14.26 -8.98
C ARG A 55 7.32 -14.24 -8.69
N VAL A 56 7.90 -13.05 -8.53
CA VAL A 56 9.32 -12.91 -8.13
C VAL A 56 9.59 -13.56 -6.78
N TYR A 57 8.64 -13.46 -5.83
CA TYR A 57 8.74 -14.12 -4.53
C TYR A 57 8.61 -15.64 -4.62
N ALA A 58 7.74 -16.15 -5.48
CA ALA A 58 7.59 -17.59 -5.69
C ALA A 58 8.88 -18.24 -6.23
N GLU A 59 9.66 -17.49 -7.03
CA GLU A 59 10.94 -17.97 -7.57
C GLU A 59 12.06 -17.99 -6.52
N ASN A 60 12.00 -17.13 -5.49
CA ASN A 60 13.05 -17.00 -4.47
C ASN A 60 12.49 -16.69 -3.07
N PRO A 61 11.82 -17.65 -2.40
CA PRO A 61 11.11 -17.40 -1.14
C PRO A 61 12.04 -17.11 0.06
N THR A 62 13.27 -17.64 0.06
CA THR A 62 14.22 -17.53 1.18
C THR A 62 14.84 -16.14 1.30
N GLN A 63 15.26 -15.53 0.19
CA GLN A 63 15.92 -14.20 0.19
C GLN A 63 15.02 -13.06 0.68
N VAL A 64 13.71 -13.27 0.67
CA VAL A 64 12.71 -12.24 0.97
C VAL A 64 12.25 -12.34 2.41
N MET A 65 12.15 -13.56 2.95
CA MET A 65 11.87 -13.75 4.38
C MET A 65 12.99 -13.21 5.27
N GLU A 66 14.25 -13.22 4.81
CA GLU A 66 15.39 -12.63 5.55
C GLU A 66 15.42 -11.10 5.56
N LYS A 67 14.65 -10.43 4.69
CA LYS A 67 14.60 -8.96 4.62
C LYS A 67 13.58 -8.34 5.59
N PHE A 68 12.85 -9.15 6.34
CA PHE A 68 11.83 -8.72 7.29
C PHE A 68 12.20 -9.11 8.72
#